data_AF-A0A897NTY5-F1
#
_entry.id   AF-A0A897NTY5-F1
#
_cell.length_a   1.000
_cell.length_b   1.000
_cell.length_c   1.000
_cell.angle_alpha   90.00
_cell.angle_beta   90.00
_cell.angle_gamma   90.00
#
_symmetry.space_group_name_H-M   'P 1'
#
loop_
_entity.id
_entity.type
_entity.pdbx_description
1 polymer ?
#
loop_
_entity_poly.entity_id
_entity_poly.type
_entity_poly.pdbx_seq_one_letter_code
_entity_poly.pdbx_strand_id
1 'polypeptide(L)'
;MFFGGAELSVLSTPGFAVVVFAQVLYPTATPLAGSAAIVAGSVALAAFRADSPDVGDWPRRSELTTMPLRMTYFSVLFFLASIGVSYVAVTLDALWLTPLGAVVQVAGLAAFPAAYHAVHGEPVQKPVQRV
;
A
#
# COMPACT_ATOMS: atom_id res chain seq x y z
N MET A 1 8.55 12.07 5.24
CA MET A 1 8.72 11.21 4.05
C MET A 1 9.61 9.98 4.30
N PHE A 2 10.83 10.12 4.84
CA PHE A 2 11.80 9.01 5.00
C PHE A 2 11.27 7.75 5.72
N PHE A 3 10.57 7.92 6.85
CA PHE A 3 10.02 6.78 7.61
C PHE A 3 8.83 6.10 6.92
N GLY A 4 8.00 6.85 6.19
CA GLY A 4 6.85 6.31 5.47
C GLY A 4 7.29 5.49 4.26
N GLY A 5 8.25 6.01 3.47
CA GLY A 5 8.84 5.29 2.35
C GLY A 5 9.61 4.04 2.79
N ALA A 6 10.38 4.10 3.88
CA ALA A 6 11.08 2.93 4.42
C ALA A 6 10.11 1.83 4.90
N GLU A 7 9.02 2.22 5.56
CA GLU A 7 8.00 1.28 6.03
C GLU A 7 7.23 0.64 4.87
N LEU A 8 6.86 1.41 3.84
CA LEU A 8 6.24 0.90 2.60
C LEU A 8 7.18 -0.04 1.85
N SER A 9 8.44 0.33 1.67
CA SER A 9 9.43 -0.47 0.95
C SER A 9 9.76 -1.77 1.68
N VAL A 10 9.96 -1.73 3.00
CA VAL A 10 10.26 -2.93 3.80
C VAL A 10 9.05 -3.85 3.89
N LEU A 11 7.85 -3.31 4.15
CA LEU A 11 6.63 -4.12 4.27
C LEU A 11 6.14 -4.65 2.92
N SER A 12 6.44 -3.96 1.81
CA SER A 12 6.04 -4.41 0.47
C SER A 12 7.08 -5.31 -0.20
N THR A 13 8.24 -5.56 0.42
CA THR A 13 9.32 -6.39 -0.15
C THR A 13 8.84 -7.73 -0.72
N PRO A 14 7.95 -8.49 -0.05
CA PRO A 14 7.41 -9.73 -0.60
C PRO A 14 6.58 -9.50 -1.87
N GLY A 15 5.72 -8.46 -1.86
CA GLY A 15 4.96 -8.05 -3.04
C GLY A 15 5.86 -7.62 -4.20
N PHE A 16 6.92 -6.85 -3.92
CA PHE A 16 7.94 -6.47 -4.89
C PHE A 16 8.61 -7.67 -5.53
N ALA A 17 9.01 -8.67 -4.75
CA ALA A 17 9.62 -9.88 -5.26
C ALA A 17 8.70 -10.61 -6.25
N VAL A 18 7.41 -10.73 -5.93
CA VAL A 18 6.43 -11.35 -6.82
C VAL A 18 6.24 -10.54 -8.10
N VAL A 19 6.13 -9.22 -8.00
CA VAL A 19 5.95 -8.32 -9.16
C VAL A 19 7.15 -8.38 -10.11
N VAL A 20 8.38 -8.46 -9.57
CA VAL A 20 9.61 -8.57 -10.39
C VAL A 20 9.61 -9.81 -11.29
N PHE A 21 9.01 -10.93 -10.85
CA PHE A 21 8.87 -12.11 -11.69
C PHE A 21 7.62 -12.04 -12.57
N ALA A 22 6.50 -11.54 -12.04
CA ALA A 22 5.23 -11.47 -12.76
C ALA A 22 5.19 -10.41 -13.86
N GLN A 23 6.06 -9.39 -13.82
CA GLN A 23 6.12 -8.33 -14.83
C GLN A 23 6.43 -8.84 -16.24
N VAL A 24 7.00 -10.04 -16.38
CA VAL A 24 7.22 -10.71 -17.68
C VAL A 24 5.92 -10.89 -18.46
N LEU A 25 4.79 -11.01 -17.76
CA LEU A 25 3.46 -11.14 -18.37
C LEU A 25 2.99 -9.83 -19.01
N TYR A 26 3.37 -8.68 -18.46
CA TYR A 26 2.98 -7.35 -18.97
C TYR A 26 4.19 -6.39 -18.91
N PRO A 27 5.16 -6.51 -19.83
CA PRO A 27 6.48 -5.88 -19.70
C PRO A 27 6.44 -4.35 -19.77
N THR A 28 5.46 -3.77 -20.45
CA THR A 28 5.31 -2.31 -20.57
C THR A 28 4.35 -1.73 -19.53
N ALA A 29 3.25 -2.43 -19.22
CA ALA A 29 2.23 -1.93 -18.31
C ALA A 29 2.65 -2.04 -16.83
N THR A 30 3.33 -3.12 -16.45
CA THR A 30 3.71 -3.38 -15.03
C THR A 30 4.66 -2.32 -14.47
N PRO A 31 5.74 -1.92 -15.17
CA PRO A 31 6.64 -0.89 -14.66
C PRO A 31 5.95 0.47 -14.54
N LEU A 32 5.06 0.81 -15.46
CA LEU A 32 4.29 2.07 -15.42
C LEU A 32 3.31 2.09 -14.25
N ALA A 33 2.50 1.05 -14.09
CA ALA A 33 1.54 0.95 -12.99
C ALA A 33 2.25 0.85 -11.63
N GLY A 34 3.31 0.04 -11.54
CA GLY A 34 4.12 -0.13 -10.33
C GLY A 34 4.83 1.14 -9.91
N SER A 35 5.46 1.87 -10.84
CA SER A 35 6.12 3.16 -10.51
C SER A 35 5.12 4.23 -10.08
N ALA A 36 3.97 4.33 -10.76
CA ALA A 36 2.88 5.22 -10.36
C ALA A 36 2.38 4.89 -8.94
N ALA A 37 2.19 3.60 -8.63
CA ALA A 37 1.80 3.14 -7.31
C ALA A 37 2.84 3.51 -6.24
N ILE A 38 4.14 3.30 -6.49
CA ILE A 38 5.20 3.63 -5.52
C ILE A 38 5.25 5.12 -5.23
N VAL A 39 5.27 5.95 -6.27
CA VAL A 39 5.38 7.40 -6.13
C VAL A 39 4.17 7.95 -5.39
N ALA A 40 2.96 7.63 -5.85
CA ALA A 40 1.73 8.11 -5.24
C ALA A 40 1.51 7.53 -3.84
N GLY A 41 1.76 6.23 -3.66
CA GLY A 41 1.64 5.55 -2.36
C GLY A 41 2.60 6.10 -1.31
N SER A 42 3.83 6.45 -1.70
CA SER A 42 4.81 7.06 -0.79
C SER A 42 4.37 8.46 -0.33
N VAL A 43 3.83 9.26 -1.26
CA VAL A 43 3.29 10.60 -0.94
C VAL A 43 2.05 10.48 -0.07
N ALA A 44 1.10 9.61 -0.45
CA ALA A 44 -0.15 9.43 0.28
C ALA A 44 0.07 8.87 1.69
N LEU A 45 0.94 7.87 1.86
CA LEU A 45 1.26 7.35 3.20
C LEU A 45 1.88 8.44 4.07
N ALA A 46 2.74 9.30 3.50
CA ALA A 46 3.28 10.44 4.25
C ALA A 46 2.20 11.45 4.65
N ALA A 47 1.21 11.67 3.79
CA ALA A 47 0.09 12.58 4.03
C ALA A 47 -0.91 12.03 5.06
N PHE A 48 -1.33 10.77 4.93
CA PHE A 48 -2.21 10.10 5.90
C PHE A 48 -1.57 10.01 7.29
N ARG A 49 -0.25 9.79 7.37
CA ARG A 49 0.49 9.83 8.64
C ARG A 49 0.63 11.23 9.24
N ALA A 50 0.44 12.28 8.43
CA ALA A 50 0.36 13.66 8.87
C ALA A 50 -1.09 14.10 9.13
N ASP A 51 -2.03 13.15 9.15
CA ASP A 51 -3.46 13.37 9.42
C ASP A 51 -4.16 14.25 8.36
N SER A 52 -3.72 14.12 7.10
CA SER A 52 -4.21 14.92 5.99
C SER A 52 -4.28 14.11 4.69
N PRO A 53 -5.47 13.67 4.25
CA PRO A 53 -6.77 13.72 4.92
C PRO A 53 -6.89 12.73 6.09
N ASP A 54 -7.80 12.98 7.02
CA ASP A 54 -8.18 12.03 8.07
C ASP A 54 -8.85 10.81 7.43
N VAL A 55 -8.17 9.68 7.55
CA VAL A 55 -8.60 8.37 7.03
C VAL A 55 -8.83 7.36 8.16
N GLY A 56 -8.90 7.85 9.41
CA GLY A 56 -9.03 7.04 10.61
C GLY A 56 -7.70 6.72 11.30
N ASP A 57 -7.81 6.07 12.45
CA ASP A 57 -6.68 5.82 13.35
C ASP A 57 -5.72 4.76 12.81
N TRP A 58 -4.51 5.19 12.48
CA TRP A 58 -3.44 4.28 12.07
C TRP A 58 -2.82 3.56 13.28
N PRO A 59 -2.52 2.25 13.18
CA PRO A 59 -1.82 1.54 14.24
C PRO A 59 -0.42 2.13 14.49
N ARG A 60 0.04 2.00 15.74
CA ARG A 60 1.35 2.51 16.15
C ARG A 60 2.46 1.83 15.35
N ARG A 61 3.47 2.61 14.95
CA ARG A 61 4.64 2.07 14.22
C ARG A 61 5.39 0.97 14.99
N SER A 62 5.34 1.02 16.32
CA SER A 62 6.05 0.09 17.20
C SER A 62 5.26 -1.18 17.54
N GLU A 63 4.05 -1.35 17.01
CA GLU A 63 3.17 -2.48 17.36
C GLU A 63 3.49 -3.72 16.52
N LEU A 64 4.42 -4.54 17.01
CA LEU A 64 4.96 -5.72 16.31
C LEU A 64 3.91 -6.82 16.05
N THR A 65 2.89 -6.93 16.90
CA THR A 65 1.79 -7.90 16.74
C THR A 65 1.01 -7.70 15.45
N THR A 66 0.92 -6.47 14.96
CA THR A 66 0.18 -6.10 13.74
C THR A 66 1.05 -6.17 12.48
N MET A 67 2.36 -6.38 12.65
CA MET A 67 3.34 -6.35 11.56
C MET A 67 3.07 -7.38 10.45
N PRO A 68 2.69 -8.65 10.75
CA PRO A 68 2.36 -9.63 9.70
C PRO A 68 1.14 -9.22 8.87
N LEU A 69 0.10 -8.65 9.50
CA LEU A 69 -1.08 -8.17 8.80
C LEU A 69 -0.75 -6.97 7.90
N ARG A 70 0.03 -6.02 8.41
CA ARG A 70 0.47 -4.85 7.63
C ARG A 70 1.31 -5.27 6.41
N MET A 71 2.22 -6.21 6.61
CA MET A 71 3.10 -6.74 5.57
C MET A 71 2.32 -7.46 4.48
N THR A 72 1.37 -8.32 4.86
CA THR A 72 0.50 -9.04 3.93
C THR A 72 -0.42 -8.09 3.17
N TYR A 73 -1.08 -7.17 3.88
CA TYR A 73 -1.98 -6.19 3.26
C TYR A 73 -1.26 -5.31 2.23
N PHE A 74 -0.13 -4.70 2.60
CA PHE A 74 0.61 -3.84 1.67
C PHE A 74 1.22 -4.61 0.51
N SER A 75 1.67 -5.85 0.73
CA SER A 75 2.16 -6.71 -0.35
C SER A 75 1.07 -7.05 -1.37
N VAL A 76 -0.13 -7.42 -0.89
CA VAL A 76 -1.28 -7.72 -1.76
C VAL A 76 -1.75 -6.46 -2.48
N LEU A 77 -1.84 -5.33 -1.77
CA LEU A 77 -2.23 -4.06 -2.35
C LEU A 77 -1.28 -3.64 -3.49
N PHE A 78 0.03 -3.73 -3.25
CA PHE A 78 1.03 -3.40 -4.26
C PHE A 78 0.96 -4.34 -5.47
N PHE A 79 0.73 -5.64 -5.25
CA PHE A 79 0.52 -6.60 -6.32
C PHE A 79 -0.72 -6.27 -7.18
N LEU A 80 -1.84 -5.90 -6.54
CA LEU A 80 -3.06 -5.48 -7.26
C LEU A 80 -2.87 -4.16 -8.02
N ALA A 81 -2.22 -3.18 -7.39
CA ALA A 81 -1.93 -1.88 -8.00
C ALA A 81 -0.98 -1.98 -9.20
N SER A 82 -0.11 -3.00 -9.25
CA SER A 82 0.82 -3.23 -10.34
C SER A 82 0.28 -4.24 -11.36
N ILE A 83 0.25 -5.52 -11.01
CA ILE A 83 -0.13 -6.61 -11.91
C ILE A 83 -1.64 -6.60 -12.20
N GLY A 84 -2.48 -6.34 -11.20
CA GLY A 84 -3.92 -6.25 -11.38
C GLY A 84 -4.32 -5.13 -12.35
N VAL A 85 -3.75 -3.93 -12.17
CA VAL A 85 -3.96 -2.81 -13.09
C VAL A 85 -3.36 -3.09 -14.46
N SER A 86 -2.20 -3.74 -14.53
CA SER A 86 -1.58 -4.11 -15.81
C SER A 86 -2.42 -5.10 -16.61
N TYR A 87 -3.02 -6.08 -15.95
CA TYR A 87 -3.98 -6.99 -16.57
C TYR A 87 -5.17 -6.23 -17.16
N VAL A 88 -5.77 -5.30 -16.40
CA VAL A 88 -6.90 -4.48 -16.89
C VAL A 88 -6.46 -3.59 -18.06
N ALA A 89 -5.31 -2.93 -17.97
CA ALA A 89 -4.80 -2.07 -19.03
C ALA A 89 -4.53 -2.84 -20.33
N VAL A 90 -4.01 -4.07 -20.25
CA VAL A 90 -3.72 -4.89 -21.44
C VAL A 90 -4.98 -5.55 -22.00
N THR A 91 -5.90 -6.02 -21.14
CA THR A 91 -7.17 -6.62 -21.60
C THR A 91 -8.08 -5.63 -22.31
N LEU A 92 -8.01 -4.35 -21.94
CA LEU A 92 -8.77 -3.26 -22.58
C LEU A 92 -7.98 -2.54 -23.68
N ASP A 93 -6.76 -2.99 -24.00
CA ASP A 93 -5.83 -2.34 -24.93
C ASP A 93 -5.65 -0.82 -24.66
N ALA A 94 -5.58 -0.49 -23.37
CA ALA A 94 -5.67 0.86 -22.85
C ALA A 94 -4.52 1.12 -21.87
N LEU A 95 -3.31 1.26 -22.39
CA LEU A 95 -2.11 1.55 -21.58
C LEU A 95 -2.21 2.89 -20.81
N TRP A 96 -3.07 3.81 -21.26
CA TRP A 96 -3.36 5.05 -20.54
C TRP A 96 -4.06 4.82 -19.18
N LEU A 97 -4.55 3.60 -18.91
CA LEU A 97 -5.09 3.19 -17.61
C LEU A 97 -4.01 2.81 -16.58
N THR A 98 -2.75 2.68 -16.98
CA THR A 98 -1.64 2.37 -16.06
C THR A 98 -1.51 3.33 -14.86
N PRO A 99 -1.85 4.64 -14.93
CA PRO A 99 -1.89 5.53 -13.77
C PRO A 99 -2.94 5.12 -12.72
N LEU A 100 -3.90 4.24 -13.04
CA LEU A 100 -4.81 3.68 -12.04
C LEU A 100 -4.07 2.90 -10.94
N GLY A 101 -2.83 2.45 -11.19
CA GLY A 101 -1.96 1.89 -10.14
C GLY A 101 -1.77 2.87 -8.97
N ALA A 102 -1.62 4.16 -9.26
CA ALA A 102 -1.57 5.20 -8.22
C ALA A 102 -2.90 5.29 -7.46
N VAL A 103 -4.04 5.27 -8.16
CA VAL A 103 -5.36 5.37 -7.54
C VAL A 103 -5.63 4.18 -6.63
N VAL A 104 -5.38 2.95 -7.11
CA VAL A 104 -5.56 1.72 -6.34
C VAL A 104 -4.66 1.74 -5.10
N GLN A 105 -3.39 2.14 -5.25
CA GLN A 105 -2.46 2.21 -4.12
C GLN A 105 -2.90 3.23 -3.08
N VAL A 106 -3.28 4.45 -3.48
CA VAL A 106 -3.71 5.51 -2.56
C VAL A 106 -5.00 5.13 -1.86
N ALA A 107 -5.99 4.62 -2.60
CA ALA A 107 -7.28 4.21 -2.04
C ALA A 107 -7.12 3.02 -1.08
N GLY A 108 -6.31 2.02 -1.43
CA GLY A 108 -6.04 0.90 -0.54
C GLY A 108 -5.28 1.30 0.73
N LEU A 109 -4.35 2.25 0.63
CA LEU A 109 -3.70 2.82 1.82
C LEU A 109 -4.69 3.57 2.71
N ALA A 110 -5.62 4.34 2.13
CA ALA A 110 -6.67 5.03 2.88
C ALA A 110 -7.66 4.05 3.55
N ALA A 111 -7.90 2.89 2.95
CA ALA A 111 -8.77 1.86 3.51
C ALA A 111 -8.10 1.01 4.60
N PHE A 112 -6.78 1.12 4.78
CA PHE A 112 -6.03 0.29 5.70
C PHE A 112 -6.47 0.43 7.17
N PRO A 113 -6.72 1.63 7.73
CA PRO A 113 -7.24 1.78 9.10
C PRO A 113 -8.56 1.05 9.30
N ALA A 114 -9.51 1.17 8.36
CA ALA A 114 -10.78 0.46 8.42
C ALA A 114 -10.60 -1.08 8.37
N ALA A 115 -9.73 -1.58 7.49
CA ALA A 115 -9.40 -3.00 7.42
C ALA A 115 -8.71 -3.50 8.71
N TYR A 116 -7.87 -2.67 9.31
CA TYR A 116 -7.22 -2.96 10.58
C TYR A 116 -8.25 -3.09 11.71
N HIS A 117 -9.17 -2.13 11.84
CA HIS A 117 -10.25 -2.18 12.83
C HIS A 117 -11.19 -3.36 12.63
N ALA A 118 -11.46 -3.76 11.39
CA ALA A 118 -12.30 -4.92 11.11
C ALA A 118 -11.67 -6.24 11.61
N VAL A 119 -10.34 -6.35 11.60
CA VAL A 119 -9.64 -7.58 12.01
C VAL A 119 -9.26 -7.57 13.49
N HIS A 120 -8.82 -6.42 14.02
CA HIS A 120 -8.28 -6.31 15.38
C HIS A 120 -9.22 -5.57 16.37
N GLY A 121 -10.33 -4.98 15.91
CA GLY A 121 -11.21 -4.13 16.73
C GLY A 121 -10.70 -2.70 16.92
N GLU A 122 -11.29 -1.96 17.86
CA GLU A 122 -10.71 -0.67 18.29
C GLU A 122 -9.27 -0.91 18.80
N PRO A 123 -8.30 -0.06 18.42
CA PRO A 123 -6.93 -0.21 18.91
C PRO A 123 -7.03 -0.08 20.43
N VAL A 124 -6.53 -1.08 21.17
CA VAL A 124 -6.48 -0.97 22.62
C VAL A 124 -5.63 0.25 22.93
N GLN A 125 -6.27 1.38 23.24
CA GLN A 125 -5.63 2.53 23.83
C GLN A 125 -5.18 2.09 25.23
N LYS A 126 -4.13 1.29 25.34
CA LYS A 126 -3.41 1.18 26.61
C LYS A 126 -2.80 2.57 26.82
N PRO A 127 -3.29 3.33 27.80
CA PRO A 127 -2.78 4.66 28.05
C PRO A 127 -1.29 4.52 28.33
N VAL A 128 -0.51 5.43 27.74
CA VAL A 128 0.91 5.56 28.07
C VAL A 128 0.93 5.96 29.54
N GLN A 129 1.23 5.02 30.44
CA GLN A 129 1.76 5.38 31.75
C GLN A 129 3.06 6.13 31.46
N ARG A 130 2.99 7.47 31.58
CA ARG A 130 4.20 8.28 31.69
C ARG A 130 4.97 7.72 32.87
N VAL A 131 6.13 7.13 32.60
CA VAL A 131 7.18 6.93 33.60
C VAL A 131 8.06 8.17 33.56
#